data_AF-A0A934WFK9-F1
#
_entry.id   AF-A0A934WFK9-F1
#
_cell.length_a   1.000
_cell.length_b   1.000
_cell.length_c   1.000
_cell.angle_alpha   90.00
_cell.angle_beta   90.00
_cell.angle_gamma   90.00
#
_symmetry.space_group_name_H-M   'P 1'
#
loop_
_entity.id
_entity.type
_entity.pdbx_description
1 polymer ?
#
loop_
_entity_poly.entity_id
_entity_poly.type
_entity_poly.pdbx_seq_one_letter_code
_entity_poly.pdbx_strand_id
1 'polypeptide(L)'
;MNIDFPPPSNGVYNNAGSCRRLGNYLEHEDNERMEKGIYTEGFFNLTEENLYKSQVVKDIDNNKAQLLKTDAKFYAIHISPSAKELLAMGATEQEQAEAMRRYVREVFIPEYAKNFNKGLSAEDIKFYGKIHFDRNRSENTEGNMHCHIIVSRKDQANKVKLSPLTNHRNTKKGAIKGGFDRTNLFQQVEKEFDRLFDYNRLLEESFEYYNTMKNGTIIEQISMQERMNELTNSLQHDDMNSIVYSVKQKKQEDDKRQNRGLRR
;
A
#
# COMPACT_ATOMS: atom_id res chain seq x y z
N MET A 1 -0.38 5.52 1.66
CA MET A 1 -0.82 4.25 1.02
C MET A 1 -1.95 3.66 1.85
N ASN A 2 -3.14 3.41 1.29
CA ASN A 2 -4.24 2.81 2.07
C ASN A 2 -4.17 1.28 1.99
N ILE A 3 -4.12 0.61 3.16
CA ILE A 3 -4.07 -0.85 3.26
C ILE A 3 -5.13 -1.32 4.25
N ASP A 4 -5.96 -2.28 3.84
CA ASP A 4 -7.01 -2.85 4.67
C ASP A 4 -6.96 -4.38 4.69
N PHE A 5 -7.42 -4.96 5.80
CA PHE A 5 -7.64 -6.38 5.99
C PHE A 5 -9.15 -6.62 6.13
N PRO A 6 -9.90 -6.60 5.00
CA PRO A 6 -11.34 -6.65 5.05
C PRO A 6 -11.80 -7.93 5.76
N PRO A 7 -12.80 -7.86 6.65
CA PRO A 7 -13.33 -9.05 7.29
C PRO A 7 -14.01 -9.96 6.26
N PRO A 8 -14.16 -11.26 6.55
CA PRO A 8 -15.02 -12.14 5.77
C PRO A 8 -16.44 -11.58 5.76
N SER A 9 -17.09 -11.55 4.61
CA SER A 9 -18.48 -11.09 4.48
C SER A 9 -19.36 -12.21 3.96
N ASN A 10 -20.62 -12.24 4.41
CA ASN A 10 -21.57 -13.28 4.02
C ASN A 10 -21.84 -13.32 2.50
N GLY A 11 -21.54 -12.22 1.78
CA GLY A 11 -21.75 -12.08 0.33
C GLY A 11 -20.50 -12.30 -0.54
N VAL A 12 -19.31 -11.84 -0.13
CA VAL A 12 -18.11 -11.85 -1.00
C VAL A 12 -17.28 -13.12 -0.79
N TYR A 13 -16.93 -13.44 0.46
CA TYR A 13 -16.17 -14.65 0.76
C TYR A 13 -16.23 -15.02 2.24
N ASN A 14 -16.12 -16.32 2.53
CA ASN A 14 -15.87 -16.86 3.85
C ASN A 14 -14.48 -17.48 3.88
N ASN A 15 -13.61 -16.98 4.76
CA ASN A 15 -12.23 -17.43 4.81
C ASN A 15 -12.01 -18.78 5.51
N ALA A 16 -13.01 -19.37 6.17
CA ALA A 16 -12.91 -20.73 6.72
C ALA A 16 -13.02 -21.82 5.64
N GLY A 17 -13.56 -21.46 4.47
CA GLY A 17 -13.74 -22.32 3.30
C GLY A 17 -12.71 -22.08 2.20
N SER A 18 -13.10 -22.42 0.97
CA SER A 18 -12.31 -22.22 -0.25
C SER A 18 -12.19 -20.75 -0.61
N CYS A 19 -11.02 -20.32 -1.12
CA CYS A 19 -10.86 -18.96 -1.66
C CYS A 19 -11.53 -18.76 -3.03
N ARG A 20 -12.16 -19.80 -3.61
CA ARG A 20 -12.84 -19.74 -4.91
C ARG A 20 -13.85 -18.62 -5.03
N ARG A 21 -14.62 -18.33 -3.97
CA ARG A 21 -15.59 -17.21 -4.00
C ARG A 21 -14.90 -15.86 -4.17
N LEU A 22 -13.80 -15.64 -3.43
CA LEU A 22 -13.00 -14.43 -3.58
C LEU A 22 -12.37 -14.38 -4.96
N GLY A 23 -11.79 -15.47 -5.45
CA GLY A 23 -11.24 -15.53 -6.81
C GLY A 23 -12.26 -15.23 -7.90
N ASN A 24 -13.52 -15.70 -7.76
CA ASN A 24 -14.60 -15.36 -8.68
C ASN A 24 -14.99 -13.88 -8.61
N TYR A 25 -15.02 -13.29 -7.42
CA TYR A 25 -15.27 -11.87 -7.25
C TYR A 25 -14.19 -11.03 -7.95
N LEU A 26 -12.92 -11.42 -7.80
CA LEU A 26 -11.80 -10.72 -8.43
C LEU A 26 -11.85 -10.81 -9.96
N GLU A 27 -12.11 -11.99 -10.53
CA GLU A 27 -12.27 -12.11 -11.99
C GLU A 27 -13.51 -11.38 -12.54
N HIS A 28 -14.56 -11.21 -11.74
CA HIS A 28 -15.74 -10.48 -12.20
C HIS A 28 -15.41 -9.02 -12.54
N GLU A 29 -14.49 -8.40 -11.79
CA GLU A 29 -14.02 -7.03 -12.07
C GLU A 29 -13.25 -6.96 -13.41
N ASP A 30 -12.54 -8.01 -13.81
CA ASP A 30 -11.87 -8.09 -15.12
C ASP A 30 -12.82 -8.33 -16.29
N ASN A 31 -13.87 -9.13 -16.08
CA ASN A 31 -14.79 -9.53 -17.15
C ASN A 31 -15.42 -8.30 -17.83
N GLU A 32 -15.72 -7.25 -17.06
CA GLU A 32 -16.25 -5.99 -17.60
C GLU A 32 -15.25 -5.24 -18.50
N ARG A 33 -13.94 -5.34 -18.23
CA ARG A 33 -12.87 -4.81 -19.10
C ARG A 33 -12.69 -5.68 -20.33
N MET A 34 -12.72 -7.00 -20.17
CA MET A 34 -12.62 -7.97 -21.27
C MET A 34 -13.77 -7.81 -22.28
N GLU A 35 -15.00 -7.59 -21.81
CA GLU A 35 -16.16 -7.30 -22.67
C GLU A 35 -15.96 -6.06 -23.56
N LYS A 36 -15.16 -5.11 -23.07
CA LYS A 36 -14.79 -3.88 -23.80
C LYS A 36 -13.49 -4.04 -24.63
N GLY A 37 -12.89 -5.24 -24.65
CA GLY A 37 -11.61 -5.51 -25.31
C GLY A 37 -10.42 -4.81 -24.64
N ILE A 38 -10.56 -4.40 -23.38
CA ILE A 38 -9.52 -3.71 -22.60
C ILE A 38 -8.64 -4.75 -21.92
N TYR A 39 -7.33 -4.47 -21.87
CA TYR A 39 -6.34 -5.30 -21.20
C TYR A 39 -6.68 -5.54 -19.71
N THR A 40 -6.45 -6.77 -19.25
CA THR A 40 -6.58 -7.18 -17.86
C THR A 40 -5.31 -7.90 -17.40
N GLU A 41 -4.97 -7.71 -16.13
CA GLU A 41 -3.81 -8.36 -15.50
C GLU A 41 -4.19 -9.75 -15.03
N GLY A 42 -3.29 -10.73 -15.06
CA GLY A 42 -3.53 -12.02 -14.39
C GLY A 42 -3.26 -11.96 -12.89
N PHE A 43 -3.44 -13.09 -12.19
CA PHE A 43 -2.90 -13.17 -10.83
C PHE A 43 -1.37 -13.22 -10.88
N PHE A 44 -0.71 -12.75 -9.82
CA PHE A 44 0.74 -12.83 -9.67
C PHE A 44 1.13 -13.29 -8.28
N ASN A 45 2.33 -13.82 -8.12
CA ASN A 45 2.94 -14.11 -6.82
C ASN A 45 4.35 -13.48 -6.76
N LEU A 46 5.20 -13.97 -5.85
CA LEU A 46 6.56 -13.43 -5.67
C LEU A 46 7.41 -13.47 -6.96
N THR A 47 7.23 -14.50 -7.81
CA THR A 47 8.11 -14.77 -8.96
C THR A 47 7.37 -14.91 -10.29
N GLU A 48 6.08 -15.26 -10.25
CA GLU A 48 5.27 -15.56 -11.43
C GLU A 48 4.19 -14.50 -11.64
N GLU A 49 3.80 -14.34 -12.89
CA GLU A 49 2.74 -13.44 -13.35
C GLU A 49 1.76 -14.24 -14.24
N ASN A 50 0.61 -13.64 -14.55
CA ASN A 50 -0.39 -14.23 -15.44
C ASN A 50 -0.94 -15.59 -14.99
N LEU A 51 -1.00 -15.81 -13.67
CA LEU A 51 -1.54 -17.03 -13.07
C LEU A 51 -3.08 -17.06 -13.19
N TYR A 52 -3.61 -18.25 -13.47
CA TYR A 52 -5.06 -18.49 -13.51
C TYR A 52 -5.65 -18.67 -12.12
N LYS A 53 -6.89 -18.22 -11.92
CA LYS A 53 -7.64 -18.43 -10.67
C LYS A 53 -7.66 -19.90 -10.23
N SER A 54 -7.81 -20.85 -11.16
CA SER A 54 -7.85 -22.28 -10.82
C SER A 54 -6.58 -22.73 -10.10
N GLN A 55 -5.42 -22.21 -10.51
CA GLN A 55 -4.14 -22.46 -9.85
C GLN A 55 -4.10 -21.83 -8.46
N VAL A 56 -4.49 -20.55 -8.34
CA VAL A 56 -4.58 -19.83 -7.06
C VAL A 56 -5.46 -20.57 -6.04
N VAL A 57 -6.65 -21.00 -6.48
CA VAL A 57 -7.61 -21.73 -5.64
C VAL A 57 -7.02 -23.05 -5.18
N LYS A 58 -6.42 -23.82 -6.10
CA LYS A 58 -5.77 -25.09 -5.77
C LYS A 58 -4.66 -24.90 -4.74
N ASP A 59 -3.80 -23.90 -4.91
CA ASP A 59 -2.64 -23.72 -4.06
C ASP A 59 -2.99 -23.22 -2.65
N ILE A 60 -3.94 -22.29 -2.55
CA ILE A 60 -4.42 -21.77 -1.26
C ILE A 60 -5.24 -22.84 -0.52
N ASP A 61 -6.19 -23.50 -1.20
CA ASP A 61 -7.09 -24.44 -0.55
C ASP A 61 -6.40 -25.72 -0.07
N ASN A 62 -5.24 -26.06 -0.65
CA ASN A 62 -4.43 -27.19 -0.23
C ASN A 62 -3.42 -26.82 0.88
N ASN A 63 -3.13 -25.54 1.09
CA ASN A 63 -2.19 -25.07 2.13
C ASN A 63 -2.86 -24.90 3.51
N LYS A 64 -3.40 -25.99 4.04
CA LYS A 64 -4.25 -25.97 5.26
C LYS A 64 -3.88 -27.02 6.32
N ALA A 65 -2.63 -27.47 6.37
CA ALA A 65 -2.22 -28.48 7.33
C ALA A 65 -2.49 -28.02 8.77
N GLN A 66 -3.15 -28.90 9.53
CA GLN A 66 -3.51 -28.67 10.95
C GLN A 66 -4.44 -27.46 11.18
N LEU A 67 -5.19 -27.05 10.16
CA LEU A 67 -6.29 -26.11 10.31
C LEU A 67 -7.61 -26.87 10.46
N LEU A 68 -8.41 -26.49 11.46
CA LEU A 68 -9.74 -27.05 11.69
C LEU A 68 -10.73 -26.57 10.62
N LYS A 69 -11.95 -27.13 10.60
CA LYS A 69 -12.98 -26.71 9.64
C LYS A 69 -13.35 -25.23 9.81
N THR A 70 -13.46 -24.76 11.05
CA THR A 70 -13.84 -23.39 11.42
C THR A 70 -12.68 -22.39 11.36
N ASP A 71 -11.44 -22.87 11.28
CA ASP A 71 -10.26 -22.03 11.17
C ASP A 71 -10.28 -21.24 9.85
N ALA A 72 -9.95 -19.95 9.86
CA ALA A 72 -9.59 -19.24 8.62
C ALA A 72 -8.52 -20.03 7.84
N LYS A 73 -8.56 -20.04 6.51
CA LYS A 73 -7.63 -20.72 5.60
C LYS A 73 -6.78 -19.71 4.83
N PHE A 74 -7.32 -18.52 4.61
CA PHE A 74 -6.67 -17.41 3.96
C PHE A 74 -7.12 -16.08 4.57
N TYR A 75 -6.47 -15.00 4.20
CA TYR A 75 -6.87 -13.63 4.47
C TYR A 75 -6.84 -12.85 3.16
N ALA A 76 -7.78 -11.91 3.01
CA ALA A 76 -7.72 -10.92 1.95
C ALA A 76 -7.05 -9.65 2.48
N ILE A 77 -6.29 -8.98 1.61
CA ILE A 77 -5.66 -7.70 1.89
C ILE A 77 -5.94 -6.81 0.68
N HIS A 78 -6.36 -5.58 0.92
CA HIS A 78 -6.57 -4.59 -0.11
C HIS A 78 -5.49 -3.52 0.01
N ILE A 79 -4.79 -3.25 -1.08
CA ILE A 79 -3.80 -2.17 -1.19
C ILE A 79 -4.35 -1.17 -2.21
N SER A 80 -4.44 0.08 -1.81
CA SER A 80 -4.98 1.17 -2.62
C SER A 80 -4.10 2.41 -2.44
N PRO A 81 -3.18 2.66 -3.37
CA PRO A 81 -2.44 3.91 -3.38
C PRO A 81 -3.38 5.08 -3.69
N SER A 82 -3.01 6.26 -3.23
CA SER A 82 -3.65 7.51 -3.64
C SER A 82 -3.29 7.87 -5.08
N ALA A 83 -4.02 8.81 -5.69
CA ALA A 83 -3.69 9.32 -7.02
C ALA A 83 -2.25 9.85 -7.10
N LYS A 84 -1.75 10.53 -6.07
CA LYS A 84 -0.36 11.04 -6.01
C LYS A 84 0.66 9.90 -5.95
N GLU A 85 0.37 8.85 -5.19
CA GLU A 85 1.23 7.67 -5.12
C GLU A 85 1.24 6.91 -6.45
N LEU A 86 0.10 6.84 -7.15
CA LEU A 86 0.04 6.26 -8.49
C LEU A 86 0.84 7.07 -9.51
N LEU A 87 0.81 8.41 -9.44
CA LEU A 87 1.67 9.25 -10.28
C LEU A 87 3.17 8.99 -10.02
N ALA A 88 3.56 8.71 -8.78
CA ALA A 88 4.93 8.32 -8.45
C ALA A 88 5.29 6.90 -8.92
N MET A 89 4.29 6.02 -9.07
CA MET A 89 4.48 4.67 -9.60
C MET A 89 4.62 4.65 -11.13
N GLY A 90 4.06 5.61 -11.86
CA GLY A 90 4.18 5.68 -13.32
C GLY A 90 3.19 6.63 -13.97
N ALA A 91 3.45 6.99 -15.23
CA ALA A 91 2.60 7.87 -16.03
C ALA A 91 1.45 7.12 -16.71
N THR A 92 1.64 5.82 -16.98
CA THR A 92 0.65 4.97 -17.65
C THR A 92 0.11 3.88 -16.72
N GLU A 93 -1.08 3.34 -17.04
CA GLU A 93 -1.65 2.20 -16.30
C GLU A 93 -0.69 0.99 -16.27
N GLN A 94 0.02 0.72 -17.36
CA GLN A 94 0.96 -0.40 -17.42
C GLN A 94 2.17 -0.19 -16.51
N GLU A 95 2.78 1.00 -16.54
CA GLU A 95 3.89 1.36 -15.65
C GLU A 95 3.46 1.28 -14.18
N GLN A 96 2.27 1.80 -13.86
CA GLN A 96 1.71 1.74 -12.51
C GLN A 96 1.45 0.30 -12.06
N ALA A 97 0.97 -0.58 -12.94
CA ALA A 97 0.74 -1.98 -12.61
C ALA A 97 2.05 -2.72 -12.36
N GLU A 98 3.08 -2.46 -13.17
CA GLU A 98 4.43 -3.01 -12.97
C GLU A 98 5.03 -2.52 -11.65
N ALA A 99 4.95 -1.22 -11.38
CA ALA A 99 5.39 -0.61 -10.14
C ALA A 99 4.63 -1.14 -8.91
N MET A 100 3.32 -1.39 -9.03
CA MET A 100 2.51 -2.01 -7.98
C MET A 100 2.97 -3.44 -7.71
N ARG A 101 3.20 -4.26 -8.74
CA ARG A 101 3.76 -5.63 -8.56
C ARG A 101 5.10 -5.57 -7.87
N ARG A 102 5.97 -4.65 -8.29
CA ARG A 102 7.27 -4.40 -7.68
C ARG A 102 7.16 -4.00 -6.21
N TYR A 103 6.29 -3.05 -5.88
CA TYR A 103 6.01 -2.65 -4.50
C TYR A 103 5.52 -3.82 -3.64
N VAL A 104 4.61 -4.65 -4.17
CA VAL A 104 4.12 -5.82 -3.44
C VAL A 104 5.25 -6.81 -3.15
N ARG A 105 6.12 -7.07 -4.12
CA ARG A 105 7.23 -8.03 -4.03
C ARG A 105 8.41 -7.53 -3.18
N GLU A 106 8.82 -6.27 -3.35
CA GLU A 106 10.02 -5.70 -2.73
C GLU A 106 9.76 -5.06 -1.37
N VAL A 107 8.52 -4.61 -1.11
CA VAL A 107 8.18 -3.88 0.12
C VAL A 107 7.10 -4.60 0.92
N PHE A 108 5.91 -4.76 0.35
CA PHE A 108 4.76 -5.18 1.15
C PHE A 108 4.92 -6.59 1.74
N ILE A 109 5.23 -7.59 0.91
CA ILE A 109 5.35 -8.98 1.36
C ILE A 109 6.55 -9.20 2.30
N PRO A 110 7.74 -8.63 2.03
CA PRO A 110 8.85 -8.68 2.98
C PRO A 110 8.51 -8.09 4.35
N GLU A 111 7.90 -6.90 4.41
CA GLU A 111 7.51 -6.29 5.69
C GLU A 111 6.38 -7.07 6.36
N TYR A 112 5.42 -7.59 5.59
CA TYR A 112 4.37 -8.48 6.06
C TYR A 112 4.94 -9.75 6.73
N ALA A 113 5.97 -10.37 6.15
CA ALA A 113 6.63 -11.54 6.70
C ALA A 113 7.37 -11.24 8.01
N LYS A 114 8.21 -10.18 8.01
CA LYS A 114 8.99 -9.75 9.18
C LYS A 114 8.08 -9.40 10.36
N ASN A 115 6.93 -8.78 10.11
CA ASN A 115 6.00 -8.35 11.15
C ASN A 115 5.39 -9.49 11.98
N PHE A 116 5.52 -10.75 11.54
CA PHE A 116 5.13 -11.89 12.37
C PHE A 116 6.07 -12.18 13.54
N ASN A 117 7.31 -11.66 13.49
CA ASN A 117 8.37 -11.93 14.46
C ASN A 117 8.66 -13.43 14.63
N LYS A 118 8.67 -14.17 13.52
CA LYS A 118 8.88 -15.64 13.47
C LYS A 118 10.07 -16.06 12.61
N GLY A 119 10.93 -15.13 12.22
CA GLY A 119 12.07 -15.40 11.33
C GLY A 119 11.66 -15.75 9.90
N LEU A 120 10.51 -15.22 9.45
CA LEU A 120 9.98 -15.46 8.10
C LEU A 120 10.54 -14.42 7.12
N SER A 121 10.67 -14.86 5.89
CA SER A 121 11.05 -14.10 4.70
C SER A 121 9.86 -13.97 3.73
N ALA A 122 10.03 -13.23 2.64
CA ALA A 122 8.98 -13.07 1.64
C ALA A 122 8.62 -14.40 0.97
N GLU A 123 9.62 -15.27 0.79
CA GLU A 123 9.53 -16.59 0.20
C GLU A 123 8.67 -17.54 1.03
N ASP A 124 8.60 -17.33 2.34
CA ASP A 124 7.75 -18.13 3.23
C ASP A 124 6.27 -17.78 3.10
N ILE A 125 5.93 -16.64 2.49
CA ILE A 125 4.55 -16.16 2.38
C ILE A 125 3.91 -16.71 1.11
N LYS A 126 2.95 -17.62 1.26
CA LYS A 126 2.11 -18.05 0.14
C LYS A 126 1.00 -17.01 -0.11
N PHE A 127 1.21 -16.15 -1.10
CA PHE A 127 0.25 -15.14 -1.52
C PHE A 127 0.02 -15.14 -3.03
N TYR A 128 -1.11 -14.57 -3.44
CA TYR A 128 -1.43 -14.25 -4.83
C TYR A 128 -2.08 -12.87 -4.88
N GLY A 129 -1.49 -11.97 -5.65
CA GLY A 129 -2.01 -10.63 -5.92
C GLY A 129 -2.79 -10.57 -7.22
N LYS A 130 -3.70 -9.60 -7.30
CA LYS A 130 -4.46 -9.25 -8.50
C LYS A 130 -4.62 -7.73 -8.54
N ILE A 131 -4.26 -7.10 -9.67
CA ILE A 131 -4.37 -5.65 -9.86
C ILE A 131 -5.63 -5.37 -10.66
N HIS A 132 -6.45 -4.45 -10.18
CA HIS A 132 -7.57 -3.90 -10.92
C HIS A 132 -7.36 -2.39 -11.10
N PHE A 133 -7.88 -1.87 -12.20
CA PHE A 133 -7.64 -0.50 -12.65
C PHE A 133 -8.83 0.44 -12.40
N ASP A 134 -10.04 -0.10 -12.25
CA ASP A 134 -11.27 0.69 -12.01
C ASP A 134 -11.92 0.35 -10.67
N ARG A 135 -12.55 1.36 -10.05
CA ARG A 135 -13.55 1.16 -9.01
C ARG A 135 -14.90 1.49 -9.61
N ASN A 136 -15.72 0.49 -9.91
CA ASN A 136 -17.05 0.62 -10.53
C ASN A 136 -18.12 1.37 -9.66
N ARG A 137 -17.73 2.30 -8.79
CA ARG A 137 -18.64 2.95 -7.82
C ARG A 137 -18.58 4.48 -7.77
N SER A 138 -17.78 5.17 -8.58
CA SER A 138 -17.83 6.63 -8.64
C SER A 138 -17.36 7.20 -9.97
N GLU A 139 -17.99 8.31 -10.41
CA GLU A 139 -17.64 9.10 -11.61
C GLU A 139 -16.25 9.76 -11.53
N ASN A 140 -15.52 9.62 -10.41
CA ASN A 140 -14.13 10.07 -10.30
C ASN A 140 -13.18 9.01 -10.87
N THR A 141 -12.63 9.30 -12.04
CA THR A 141 -11.72 8.47 -12.84
C THR A 141 -10.24 8.61 -12.46
N GLU A 142 -9.89 9.48 -11.51
CA GLU A 142 -8.50 9.66 -11.07
C GLU A 142 -8.13 8.68 -9.95
N GLY A 143 -7.20 7.75 -10.23
CA GLY A 143 -6.50 7.00 -9.20
C GLY A 143 -7.22 5.77 -8.63
N ASN A 144 -7.84 4.96 -9.50
CA ASN A 144 -8.62 3.78 -9.09
C ASN A 144 -7.84 2.46 -9.08
N MET A 145 -6.56 2.46 -9.47
CA MET A 145 -5.75 1.25 -9.42
C MET A 145 -5.60 0.76 -7.99
N HIS A 146 -5.88 -0.52 -7.77
CA HIS A 146 -5.73 -1.16 -6.48
C HIS A 146 -5.35 -2.63 -6.65
N CYS A 147 -4.76 -3.19 -5.61
CA CYS A 147 -4.34 -4.58 -5.58
C CYS A 147 -5.08 -5.35 -4.49
N HIS A 148 -5.68 -6.47 -4.87
CA HIS A 148 -6.18 -7.47 -3.95
C HIS A 148 -5.14 -8.56 -3.76
N ILE A 149 -4.83 -8.89 -2.51
CA ILE A 149 -3.93 -9.99 -2.17
C ILE A 149 -4.70 -11.05 -1.40
N ILE A 150 -4.60 -12.30 -1.86
CA ILE A 150 -5.03 -13.48 -1.14
C ILE A 150 -3.80 -14.12 -0.50
N VAL A 151 -3.72 -14.12 0.83
CA VAL A 151 -2.61 -14.74 1.55
C VAL A 151 -3.08 -15.97 2.33
N SER A 152 -2.35 -17.07 2.23
CA SER A 152 -2.65 -18.27 3.01
C SER A 152 -2.44 -18.02 4.50
N ARG A 153 -3.26 -18.64 5.35
CA ARG A 153 -3.03 -18.66 6.81
C ARG A 153 -1.78 -19.47 7.17
N LYS A 154 -1.27 -20.29 6.25
CA LYS A 154 -0.06 -21.08 6.46
C LYS A 154 1.07 -20.50 5.61
N ASP A 155 2.28 -20.59 6.11
CA ASP A 155 3.49 -20.39 5.30
C ASP A 155 3.53 -21.37 4.11
N GLN A 156 4.44 -21.12 3.17
CA GLN A 156 4.58 -21.93 1.96
C GLN A 156 4.91 -23.40 2.26
N ALA A 157 5.65 -23.66 3.35
CA ALA A 157 5.99 -24.99 3.85
C ALA A 157 4.86 -25.68 4.63
N ASN A 158 3.72 -25.02 4.84
CA ASN A 158 2.55 -25.54 5.56
C ASN A 158 2.81 -25.89 7.04
N LYS A 159 3.78 -25.22 7.68
CA LYS A 159 4.23 -25.43 9.06
C LYS A 159 3.75 -24.32 10.00
N VAL A 160 3.99 -23.05 9.68
CA VAL A 160 3.70 -21.90 10.55
C VAL A 160 2.31 -21.33 10.29
N LYS A 161 1.56 -21.01 11.35
CA LYS A 161 0.29 -20.27 11.25
C LYS A 161 0.55 -18.76 11.26
N LEU A 162 0.03 -18.06 10.25
CA LEU A 162 0.16 -16.64 9.98
C LEU A 162 -1.22 -16.01 10.07
N SER A 163 -1.45 -15.12 11.02
CA SER A 163 -2.73 -14.44 11.18
C SER A 163 -2.50 -12.94 11.36
N PRO A 164 -2.79 -12.11 10.34
CA PRO A 164 -2.62 -10.66 10.44
C PRO A 164 -3.71 -9.99 11.30
N LEU A 165 -4.76 -10.74 11.66
CA LEU A 165 -5.88 -10.29 12.49
C LEU A 165 -5.75 -10.68 13.96
N THR A 166 -4.57 -11.15 14.38
CA THR A 166 -4.30 -11.49 15.78
C THR A 166 -4.25 -10.25 16.67
N ASN A 167 -4.68 -10.39 17.93
CA ASN A 167 -4.51 -9.34 18.95
C ASN A 167 -3.12 -9.38 19.62
N HIS A 168 -2.36 -10.46 19.39
CA HIS A 168 -0.99 -10.59 19.87
C HIS A 168 -0.06 -9.78 18.96
N ARG A 169 0.74 -8.85 19.51
CA ARG A 169 1.68 -8.02 18.72
C ARG A 169 3.13 -8.47 18.87
N ASN A 170 3.64 -8.46 20.11
CA ASN A 170 5.02 -8.81 20.44
C ASN A 170 5.09 -9.75 21.65
N THR A 171 4.30 -10.83 21.62
CA THR A 171 4.19 -11.73 22.76
C THR A 171 5.46 -12.58 22.87
N LYS A 172 6.25 -12.37 23.93
CA LYS A 172 7.52 -13.09 24.15
C LYS A 172 7.36 -14.36 25.01
N LYS A 173 6.25 -14.50 25.74
CA LYS A 173 5.99 -15.58 26.72
C LYS A 173 4.62 -16.23 26.49
N GLY A 174 4.53 -17.53 26.79
CA GLY A 174 3.31 -18.32 26.64
C GLY A 174 3.30 -19.20 25.38
N ALA A 175 2.17 -19.87 25.14
CA ALA A 175 1.99 -20.79 24.02
C ALA A 175 2.02 -20.09 22.63
N ILE A 176 1.69 -18.80 22.60
CA ILE A 176 1.74 -17.97 21.39
C ILE A 176 2.95 -17.03 21.52
N LYS A 177 3.99 -17.29 20.73
CA LYS A 177 5.16 -16.41 20.60
C LYS A 177 5.07 -15.62 19.28
N GLY A 178 5.47 -14.35 19.34
CA GLY A 178 5.34 -13.39 18.25
C GLY A 178 3.99 -12.67 18.24
N GLY A 179 3.55 -12.28 17.04
CA GLY A 179 2.30 -11.56 16.85
C GLY A 179 2.21 -10.92 15.48
N PHE A 180 1.37 -9.91 15.32
CA PHE A 180 1.31 -9.07 14.14
C PHE A 180 0.86 -7.67 14.55
N ASP A 181 1.64 -6.65 14.25
CA ASP A 181 1.29 -5.26 14.56
C ASP A 181 0.94 -4.52 13.26
N ARG A 182 -0.36 -4.30 13.04
CA ARG A 182 -0.85 -3.62 11.83
C ARG A 182 -0.37 -2.17 11.74
N THR A 183 -0.27 -1.46 12.86
CA THR A 183 0.23 -0.09 12.91
C THR A 183 1.69 -0.05 12.46
N ASN A 184 2.50 -0.97 12.99
CA ASN A 184 3.90 -1.10 12.58
C ASN A 184 4.03 -1.46 11.09
N LEU A 185 3.22 -2.39 10.58
CA LEU A 185 3.23 -2.72 9.15
C LEU A 185 2.99 -1.48 8.30
N PHE A 186 1.93 -0.72 8.60
CA PHE A 186 1.54 0.43 7.80
C PHE A 186 2.60 1.53 7.79
N GLN A 187 3.23 1.79 8.94
CA GLN A 187 4.35 2.74 9.02
C GLN A 187 5.56 2.28 8.19
N GLN A 188 5.92 0.99 8.27
CA GLN A 188 7.09 0.46 7.59
C GLN A 188 6.92 0.43 6.08
N VAL A 189 5.77 -0.05 5.59
CA VAL A 189 5.51 -0.11 4.15
C VAL A 189 5.32 1.27 3.54
N GLU A 190 4.80 2.25 4.30
CA GLU A 190 4.74 3.65 3.86
C GLU A 190 6.14 4.24 3.68
N LYS A 191 7.02 4.06 4.68
CA LYS A 191 8.40 4.53 4.59
C LYS A 191 9.19 3.87 3.46
N GLU A 192 9.05 2.56 3.29
CA GLU A 192 9.76 1.84 2.24
C GLU A 192 9.14 2.11 0.85
N PHE A 193 7.84 2.44 0.76
CA PHE A 193 7.24 2.99 -0.46
C PHE A 193 7.92 4.31 -0.84
N ASP A 194 8.03 5.24 0.11
CA ASP A 194 8.63 6.56 -0.12
C ASP A 194 10.07 6.42 -0.62
N ARG A 195 10.83 5.48 -0.04
CA ARG A 195 12.18 5.16 -0.49
C ARG A 195 12.23 4.50 -1.87
N LEU A 196 11.31 3.60 -2.18
CA LEU A 196 11.30 2.84 -3.43
C LEU A 196 10.99 3.74 -4.64
N PHE A 197 10.11 4.72 -4.46
CA PHE A 197 9.62 5.59 -5.53
C PHE A 197 10.10 7.04 -5.43
N ASP A 198 11.03 7.33 -4.51
CA ASP A 198 11.52 8.69 -4.22
C ASP A 198 10.37 9.68 -3.96
N TYR A 199 9.36 9.22 -3.23
CA TYR A 199 8.14 9.97 -2.97
C TYR A 199 8.30 10.84 -1.71
N ASN A 200 8.32 12.16 -1.91
CA ASN A 200 8.38 13.14 -0.83
C ASN A 200 6.99 13.33 -0.20
N ARG A 201 6.62 12.41 0.69
CA ARG A 201 5.34 12.40 1.38
C ARG A 201 5.18 13.61 2.30
N LEU A 202 4.04 14.31 2.19
CA LEU A 202 3.67 15.35 3.14
C LEU A 202 3.15 14.73 4.44
N LEU A 203 3.35 15.41 5.57
CA LEU A 203 2.89 14.93 6.87
C LEU A 203 1.39 14.61 6.87
N GLU A 204 0.57 15.45 6.23
CA GLU A 204 -0.88 15.27 6.10
C GLU A 204 -1.29 14.02 5.31
N GLU A 205 -0.37 13.45 4.53
CA GLU A 205 -0.58 12.22 3.74
C GLU A 205 -0.11 10.96 4.48
N SER A 206 0.55 11.13 5.63
CA SER A 206 1.14 10.03 6.39
C SER A 206 0.08 9.23 7.14
N PHE A 207 0.35 7.94 7.28
CA PHE A 207 -0.44 7.07 8.14
C PHE A 207 -0.45 7.58 9.60
N GLU A 208 0.66 8.12 10.09
CA GLU A 208 0.77 8.69 11.44
C GLU A 208 -0.27 9.81 11.64
N TYR A 209 -0.34 10.75 10.70
CA TYR A 209 -1.29 11.86 10.76
C TYR A 209 -2.73 11.37 10.73
N TYR A 210 -3.12 10.56 9.73
CA TYR A 210 -4.50 10.05 9.63
C TYR A 210 -4.92 9.22 10.85
N ASN A 211 -4.04 8.35 11.34
CA ASN A 211 -4.34 7.53 12.51
C ASN A 211 -4.49 8.38 13.77
N THR A 212 -3.66 9.40 13.95
CA THR A 212 -3.74 10.33 15.09
C THR A 212 -5.01 11.16 15.04
N MET A 213 -5.35 11.73 13.89
CA MET A 213 -6.56 12.55 13.73
C MET A 213 -7.84 11.75 13.91
N LYS A 214 -7.84 10.47 13.54
CA LYS A 214 -9.02 9.59 13.63
C LYS A 214 -9.18 8.93 14.99
N ASN A 215 -8.10 8.43 15.57
CA ASN A 215 -8.12 7.54 16.74
C ASN A 215 -7.37 8.10 17.97
N GLY A 216 -6.59 9.17 17.81
CA GLY A 216 -5.83 9.78 18.88
C GLY A 216 -6.70 10.56 19.87
N THR A 217 -6.15 10.80 21.05
CA THR A 217 -6.74 11.69 22.06
C THR A 217 -6.76 13.13 21.57
N ILE A 218 -7.59 13.99 22.18
CA ILE A 218 -7.67 15.42 21.85
C ILE A 218 -6.28 16.09 21.96
N ILE A 219 -5.47 15.71 22.95
CA ILE A 219 -4.12 16.26 23.15
C ILE A 219 -3.18 15.86 22.00
N GLU A 220 -3.22 14.59 21.57
CA GLU A 220 -2.42 14.11 20.44
C GLU A 220 -2.85 14.78 19.13
N GLN A 221 -4.16 14.98 18.91
CA GLN A 221 -4.70 15.69 17.75
C GLN A 221 -4.22 17.15 17.71
N ILE A 222 -4.28 17.87 18.84
CA ILE A 222 -3.77 19.24 18.96
C ILE A 222 -2.27 19.28 18.65
N SER A 223 -1.49 18.38 19.26
CA SER A 223 -0.04 18.31 19.05
C SER A 223 0.31 18.03 17.57
N MET A 224 -0.47 17.17 16.91
CA MET A 224 -0.30 16.87 15.48
C MET A 224 -0.61 18.09 14.61
N GLN A 225 -1.68 18.83 14.92
CA GLN A 225 -2.05 20.04 14.21
C GLN A 225 -1.01 21.16 14.39
N GLU A 226 -0.45 21.31 15.59
CA GLU A 226 0.64 22.27 15.87
C GLU A 226 1.88 21.95 15.03
N ARG A 227 2.33 20.67 15.03
CA ARG A 227 3.44 20.21 14.20
C ARG A 227 3.20 20.46 12.71
N MET A 228 1.96 20.27 12.23
CA MET A 228 1.61 20.56 10.84
C MET A 228 1.71 22.05 10.53
N ASN A 229 1.17 22.92 11.42
CA ASN A 229 1.24 24.37 11.26
C ASN A 229 2.69 24.88 11.23
N GLU A 230 3.56 24.33 12.08
CA GLU A 230 5.00 24.65 12.08
C GLU A 230 5.65 24.32 10.74
N LEU A 231 5.37 23.13 10.19
CA LEU A 231 5.87 22.72 8.88
C LEU A 231 5.39 23.64 7.75
N THR A 232 4.10 24.02 7.77
CA THR A 232 3.53 24.94 6.78
C THR A 232 4.18 26.31 6.86
N ASN A 233 4.39 26.83 8.08
CA ASN A 233 5.05 28.13 8.28
C ASN A 233 6.51 28.13 7.84
N SER A 234 7.26 27.03 8.06
CA SER A 234 8.64 26.92 7.58
C SER A 234 8.73 26.94 6.06
N LEU A 235 7.82 26.22 5.38
CA LEU A 235 7.79 26.19 3.90
C LEU A 235 7.49 27.58 3.32
N GLN A 236 6.53 28.31 3.90
CA GLN A 236 6.23 29.68 3.48
C GLN A 236 7.40 30.64 3.67
N HIS A 237 8.19 30.44 4.72
CA HIS A 237 9.36 31.28 4.99
C HIS A 237 10.48 31.04 3.98
N ASP A 238 10.70 29.77 3.59
CA ASP A 238 11.69 29.39 2.57
C ASP A 238 11.28 29.88 1.18
N ASP A 239 10.01 29.76 0.81
CA ASP A 239 9.48 30.28 -0.46
C ASP A 239 9.63 31.81 -0.56
N MET A 240 9.26 32.54 0.50
CA MET A 240 9.43 34.00 0.55
C MET A 240 10.90 34.41 0.44
N ASN A 241 11.80 33.69 1.11
CA ASN A 241 13.23 33.96 1.01
C ASN A 241 13.74 33.73 -0.42
N SER A 242 13.35 32.63 -1.07
CA SER A 242 13.73 32.33 -2.45
C SER A 242 13.26 33.40 -3.45
N ILE A 243 12.03 33.91 -3.28
CA ILE A 243 11.46 34.99 -4.10
C ILE A 243 12.25 36.29 -3.88
N VAL A 244 12.53 36.64 -2.62
CA VAL A 244 13.31 37.83 -2.29
C VAL A 244 14.72 37.77 -2.89
N TYR A 245 15.39 36.62 -2.85
CA TYR A 245 16.69 36.44 -3.51
C TYR A 245 16.59 36.61 -5.03
N SER A 246 15.59 36.02 -5.66
CA SER A 246 15.35 36.11 -7.11
C SER A 246 15.07 37.55 -7.57
N VAL A 247 14.28 38.30 -6.79
CA VAL A 247 13.98 39.71 -7.05
C VAL A 247 15.23 40.58 -6.88
N LYS A 248 16.06 40.32 -5.86
CA LYS A 248 17.33 41.05 -5.66
C LYS A 248 18.32 40.82 -6.81
N GLN A 249 18.41 39.61 -7.36
CA GLN A 249 19.26 39.32 -8.51
C GLN A 249 18.80 40.04 -9.77
N LYS A 250 17.50 40.01 -10.09
CA LYS A 250 16.94 40.76 -11.24
C LYS A 250 17.21 42.27 -11.13
N LYS A 251 17.04 42.83 -9.93
CA LYS A 251 17.29 44.26 -9.71
C LYS A 251 18.76 44.64 -9.94
N GLN A 252 19.71 43.80 -9.51
CA GLN A 252 21.14 44.01 -9.77
C GLN A 252 21.52 43.87 -11.25
N GLU A 253 20.83 43.01 -12.00
CA GLU A 253 21.04 42.89 -13.45
C GLU A 253 20.48 44.09 -14.23
N ASP A 254 19.32 44.60 -13.82
CA ASP A 254 18.72 45.80 -14.42
C ASP A 254 19.54 47.06 -14.14
N ASP A 255 20.06 47.21 -12.91
CA ASP A 255 20.96 48.31 -12.55
C ASP A 255 22.28 48.26 -13.35
N LYS A 256 22.81 47.06 -13.61
CA LYS A 256 23.99 46.86 -14.47
C LYS A 256 23.71 47.17 -15.94
N ARG A 257 22.49 46.92 -16.43
CA ARG A 257 22.07 47.25 -17.80
C ARG A 257 21.88 48.76 -17.98
N GLN A 258 21.27 49.44 -17.02
CA GLN A 258 21.10 50.90 -17.06
C GLN A 258 22.45 51.63 -17.02
N ASN A 259 23.42 51.18 -16.21
CA ASN A 259 24.75 51.78 -16.15
C ASN A 259 25.62 51.56 -17.40
N ARG A 260 25.29 50.58 -18.27
CA ARG A 260 25.97 50.38 -19.56
C ARG A 260 25.45 51.30 -20.66
N GLY A 261 24.25 51.87 -20.51
CA GLY A 261 23.65 52.79 -21.49
C GLY A 261 24.12 54.26 -21.38
N LEU A 262 24.80 54.63 -20.28
CA LEU A 262 25.22 56.00 -19.97
C LEU A 262 26.69 56.33 -20.34
N ARG A 263 27.44 55.38 -20.90
CA ARG A 263 28.76 55.65 -21.49
C ARG A 263 28.61 55.90 -23.00
N ARG A 264 28.33 57.15 -23.37
CA ARG A 264 28.62 57.70 -24.70
C ARG A 264 29.75 58.71 -24.57
#